data_AF-A0A545AMX8-F1
#
_entry.id   AF-A0A545AMX8-F1
#
_cell.length_a   1.000
_cell.length_b   1.000
_cell.length_c   1.000
_cell.angle_alpha   90.00
_cell.angle_beta   90.00
_cell.angle_gamma   90.00
#
_symmetry.space_group_name_H-M   'P 1'
#
loop_
_entity.id
_entity.type
_entity.pdbx_description
1 polymer ?
#
loop_
_entity_poly.entity_id
_entity_poly.type
_entity_poly.pdbx_seq_one_letter_code
_entity_poly.pdbx_strand_id
1 'polypeptide(L)'
;MGRRVRRGHRQVRRSLAGEHQRVVASSACADVTAGAAGRPQWLGVRSGVEPDEPATVGGVFRRWAAGYVRRHLRSRPGPGARSPVSVVVPLFNQGRYVRQAIESVRAQETAAEIVVVDDPGRAPDRTTGAGTPLDDRLRAECVGGAAAARSGVIGAEPRSTCSTRASVSSAMKGTEAMTARTRPPFRADHVGSLLRPPKLLAARADFAAGRIPSEELRAIEDDAIRTVVREQENTGLRTATDGEFRRTSWHMDFIYRLGGVHRADEQLTVKFRNAQGGLEFTSAALRVDGPITLPSPIFADDFLFLKDQVTTGTPKLTIPSPSMVHYRGGRAAIDPSVYPDLDQFWTDLSAAYAEQVRAIADLGCTYLQLDDTSLAYLNDPAQREMVAAQGGDPDHQHERYIAQINAALAGRPDGLSVTTHMCRGNFRSSWAAEGGYDFVAEALFTQLDVDGFFLEYDDERSGDFSPLRFVPPGKQVVLGLVTTKSGALESKDDLKRRIDEASKFVSLDQICLSPQCGFSSTVEGNALTAAEQWAKLRLIVEVAEEVWG
;
A
#
# COMPACT_ATOMS: atom_id res chain seq x y z
N MET A 1 27.96 -41.17 -41.51
CA MET A 1 26.82 -41.87 -42.16
C MET A 1 25.56 -41.50 -41.38
N GLY A 2 24.59 -40.69 -41.78
CA GLY A 2 24.19 -40.15 -43.07
C GLY A 2 22.76 -40.62 -43.44
N ARG A 3 21.73 -39.80 -43.17
CA ARG A 3 20.38 -39.65 -43.82
C ARG A 3 19.41 -39.05 -42.78
N ARG A 4 18.90 -37.80 -42.80
CA ARG A 4 18.29 -36.87 -43.81
C ARG A 4 17.03 -37.39 -44.51
N VAL A 5 15.87 -36.82 -44.14
CA VAL A 5 14.67 -36.58 -44.98
C VAL A 5 14.09 -35.22 -44.55
N ARG A 6 14.49 -34.12 -45.17
CA ARG A 6 13.83 -33.33 -46.26
C ARG A 6 12.50 -32.66 -45.89
N ARG A 7 12.60 -31.33 -45.74
CA ARG A 7 11.56 -30.29 -45.77
C ARG A 7 10.87 -30.22 -47.14
N GLY A 8 9.58 -29.89 -47.14
CA GLY A 8 8.85 -29.35 -48.29
C GLY A 8 8.52 -27.86 -48.06
N HIS A 9 9.11 -26.98 -48.88
CA HIS A 9 8.71 -25.59 -49.02
C HIS A 9 7.54 -25.47 -50.01
N ARG A 10 6.52 -24.68 -49.68
CA ARG A 10 5.68 -24.00 -50.68
C ARG A 10 5.67 -22.50 -50.39
N GLN A 11 6.30 -21.76 -51.29
CA GLN A 11 6.16 -20.32 -51.48
C GLN A 11 4.80 -20.04 -52.13
N VAL A 12 4.08 -19.03 -51.63
CA VAL A 12 3.20 -18.19 -52.46
C VAL A 12 3.43 -16.73 -52.06
N ARG A 13 3.85 -15.93 -53.05
CA ARG A 13 3.96 -14.46 -53.02
C ARG A 13 2.71 -13.85 -53.68
N ARG A 14 2.18 -12.75 -53.12
CA ARG A 14 1.78 -11.45 -53.77
C ARG A 14 0.90 -10.67 -52.77
N SER A 15 1.31 -9.49 -52.26
CA SER A 15 1.18 -8.12 -52.84
C SER A 15 -0.30 -7.68 -52.94
N LEU A 16 -0.82 -6.55 -52.45
CA LEU A 16 -0.35 -5.15 -52.40
C LEU A 16 -1.31 -4.28 -51.53
N ALA A 17 -0.77 -3.21 -50.94
CA ALA A 17 -1.27 -1.82 -50.84
C ALA A 17 -2.57 -1.41 -50.09
N GLY A 18 -2.45 -0.24 -49.42
CA GLY A 18 -3.51 0.69 -49.00
C GLY A 18 -3.93 0.53 -47.54
N GLU A 19 -4.13 1.55 -46.69
CA GLU A 19 -4.18 3.00 -46.84
C GLU A 19 -4.16 3.61 -45.42
N HIS A 20 -3.64 4.82 -45.31
CA HIS A 20 -3.68 5.64 -44.10
C HIS A 20 -5.11 6.09 -43.77
N GLN A 21 -5.56 5.98 -42.51
CA GLN A 21 -6.62 6.84 -42.00
C GLN A 21 -6.31 7.31 -40.57
N ARG A 22 -6.12 8.63 -40.47
CA ARG A 22 -6.17 9.43 -39.24
C ARG A 22 -7.64 9.58 -38.86
N VAL A 23 -7.97 9.43 -37.58
CA VAL A 23 -9.27 9.82 -37.03
C VAL A 23 -9.07 11.07 -36.16
N VAL A 24 -9.71 12.14 -36.59
CA VAL A 24 -9.96 13.39 -35.87
C VAL A 24 -11.37 13.28 -35.30
N ALA A 25 -11.59 13.67 -34.05
CA ALA A 25 -12.94 13.89 -33.51
C ALA A 25 -13.00 15.28 -32.85
N SER A 26 -13.96 16.08 -33.29
CA SER A 26 -14.29 17.41 -32.80
C SER A 26 -15.81 17.51 -32.58
N SER A 27 -16.22 18.51 -31.75
CA SER A 27 -17.58 19.06 -31.54
C SER A 27 -18.57 18.19 -30.73
N ALA A 28 -19.57 18.69 -29.99
CA ALA A 28 -19.92 19.99 -29.40
C ALA A 28 -21.16 19.77 -28.48
N CYS A 29 -21.39 20.71 -27.55
CA CYS A 29 -22.56 21.05 -26.71
C CYS A 29 -23.82 20.15 -26.67
N ALA A 30 -24.35 19.96 -25.44
CA ALA A 30 -25.77 20.24 -25.12
C ALA A 30 -26.00 20.39 -23.61
N ASP A 31 -26.61 21.51 -23.22
CA ASP A 31 -27.25 21.79 -21.92
C ASP A 31 -28.41 20.82 -21.63
N VAL A 32 -28.59 20.40 -20.38
CA VAL A 32 -29.92 20.27 -19.74
C VAL A 32 -29.79 20.48 -18.22
N THR A 33 -30.53 21.45 -17.71
CA THR A 33 -30.76 21.76 -16.29
C THR A 33 -32.03 21.11 -15.75
N ALA A 34 -32.08 21.03 -14.41
CA ALA A 34 -33.24 21.00 -13.51
C ALA A 34 -33.82 19.65 -13.04
N GLY A 35 -34.04 19.55 -11.72
CA GLY A 35 -35.21 18.83 -11.19
C GLY A 35 -35.10 18.05 -9.87
N ALA A 36 -34.88 18.76 -8.76
CA ALA A 36 -35.51 18.60 -7.44
C ALA A 36 -35.88 17.21 -6.80
N ALA A 37 -35.39 17.07 -5.56
CA ALA A 37 -36.11 16.77 -4.30
C ALA A 37 -36.52 15.33 -3.90
N GLY A 38 -36.11 14.96 -2.68
CA GLY A 38 -36.76 13.93 -1.85
C GLY A 38 -35.90 13.43 -0.68
N ARG A 39 -36.11 13.95 0.54
CA ARG A 39 -35.53 13.42 1.80
C ARG A 39 -36.30 12.17 2.29
N PRO A 40 -35.69 11.38 3.19
CA PRO A 40 -36.39 11.11 4.45
C PRO A 40 -35.53 11.21 5.72
N GLN A 41 -36.23 11.50 6.81
CA GLN A 41 -35.80 11.66 8.21
C GLN A 41 -35.55 10.31 8.90
N TRP A 42 -34.73 10.27 9.96
CA TRP A 42 -35.01 9.50 11.18
C TRP A 42 -34.48 10.18 12.45
N LEU A 43 -35.34 10.15 13.49
CA LEU A 43 -35.21 10.63 14.86
C LEU A 43 -35.04 9.41 15.78
N GLY A 44 -34.26 9.52 16.86
CA GLY A 44 -34.48 8.66 18.05
C GLY A 44 -33.24 8.33 18.88
N VAL A 45 -32.98 9.15 19.90
CA VAL A 45 -32.05 8.87 21.00
C VAL A 45 -32.79 8.15 22.13
N ARG A 46 -32.13 7.20 22.81
CA ARG A 46 -32.39 6.87 24.22
C ARG A 46 -31.10 6.66 25.00
N SER A 47 -31.12 7.14 26.24
CA SER A 47 -30.07 7.24 27.24
C SER A 47 -30.10 6.10 28.26
N GLY A 48 -28.95 5.81 28.89
CA GLY A 48 -28.79 4.96 30.07
C GLY A 48 -27.37 5.09 30.63
N VAL A 49 -27.21 5.15 31.96
CA VAL A 49 -26.05 5.67 32.71
C VAL A 49 -25.06 4.56 33.18
N GLU A 50 -23.75 4.90 33.09
CA GLU A 50 -22.45 4.47 33.69
C GLU A 50 -22.28 3.24 34.64
N PRO A 51 -21.05 2.67 34.70
CA PRO A 51 -20.05 3.11 35.70
C PRO A 51 -18.57 3.27 35.23
N ASP A 52 -17.87 4.13 36.00
CA ASP A 52 -16.45 4.54 36.09
C ASP A 52 -15.31 3.80 35.34
N GLU A 53 -14.49 4.58 34.60
CA GLU A 53 -13.16 4.21 34.05
C GLU A 53 -12.15 5.38 34.15
N PRO A 54 -10.83 5.10 34.23
CA PRO A 54 -9.79 6.11 34.48
C PRO A 54 -9.61 7.07 33.28
N ALA A 55 -9.19 8.30 33.59
CA ALA A 55 -9.28 9.45 32.69
C ALA A 55 -8.44 9.33 31.40
N THR A 56 -9.11 9.12 30.26
CA THR A 56 -8.57 9.35 28.91
C THR A 56 -9.00 10.73 28.36
N VAL A 57 -8.32 11.21 27.32
CA VAL A 57 -8.49 12.53 26.66
C VAL A 57 -9.95 12.85 26.32
N GLY A 58 -10.76 11.84 25.95
CA GLY A 58 -12.20 12.01 25.71
C GLY A 58 -13.01 12.42 26.95
N GLY A 59 -12.56 12.05 28.15
CA GLY A 59 -13.20 12.40 29.42
C GLY A 59 -12.98 13.86 29.85
N VAL A 60 -11.90 14.51 29.39
CA VAL A 60 -11.66 15.94 29.64
C VAL A 60 -12.56 16.78 28.75
N PHE A 61 -12.69 16.41 27.47
CA PHE A 61 -13.57 17.07 26.51
C PHE A 61 -15.05 16.97 26.90
N ARG A 62 -15.54 15.79 27.30
CA ARG A 62 -16.93 15.62 27.77
C ARG A 62 -17.24 16.43 29.02
N ARG A 63 -16.28 16.58 29.94
CA ARG A 63 -16.43 17.41 31.16
C ARG A 63 -16.44 18.91 30.83
N TRP A 64 -15.61 19.37 29.91
CA TRP A 64 -15.67 20.76 29.43
C TRP A 64 -16.99 21.05 28.72
N ALA A 65 -17.42 20.20 27.79
CA ALA A 65 -18.69 20.34 27.07
C ALA A 65 -19.89 20.35 28.04
N ALA A 66 -19.93 19.44 29.02
CA ALA A 66 -20.97 19.42 30.05
C ALA A 66 -20.94 20.69 30.93
N GLY A 67 -19.75 21.20 31.27
CA GLY A 67 -19.56 22.44 32.03
C GLY A 67 -19.92 23.71 31.24
N TYR A 68 -19.68 23.73 29.93
CA TYR A 68 -20.03 24.79 29.00
C TYR A 68 -21.55 24.87 28.81
N VAL A 69 -22.19 23.73 28.54
CA VAL A 69 -23.65 23.59 28.43
C VAL A 69 -24.35 24.01 29.74
N ARG A 70 -23.81 23.62 30.91
CA ARG A 70 -24.35 24.06 32.21
C ARG A 70 -24.20 25.56 32.48
N ARG A 71 -23.13 26.20 31.99
CA ARG A 71 -22.89 27.64 32.19
C ARG A 71 -23.72 28.51 31.26
N HIS A 72 -23.97 28.08 30.02
CA HIS A 72 -24.65 28.88 29.01
C HIS A 72 -26.17 28.64 28.90
N LEU A 73 -26.72 27.58 29.50
CA LEU A 73 -28.18 27.36 29.58
C LEU A 73 -28.87 28.00 30.81
N ARG A 74 -28.20 28.88 31.55
CA ARG A 74 -28.78 29.57 32.72
C ARG A 74 -29.45 30.92 32.43
N SER A 75 -29.59 31.31 31.16
CA SER A 75 -30.46 32.42 30.75
C SER A 75 -31.67 31.85 30.02
N ARG A 76 -32.84 31.81 30.68
CA ARG A 76 -34.11 31.48 30.03
C ARG A 76 -34.43 32.57 29.00
N PRO A 77 -34.57 32.26 27.69
CA PRO A 77 -35.16 33.21 26.77
C PRO A 77 -36.63 33.40 27.13
N GLY A 78 -37.15 34.62 26.99
CA GLY A 78 -38.59 34.88 27.10
C GLY A 78 -39.41 34.04 26.10
N PRO A 79 -40.72 33.86 26.35
CA PRO A 79 -41.56 33.00 25.51
C PRO A 79 -41.61 33.54 24.07
N GLY A 80 -41.02 32.80 23.13
CA GLY A 80 -41.03 33.11 21.70
C GLY A 80 -39.65 33.17 21.01
N ALA A 81 -38.54 33.18 21.74
CA ALA A 81 -37.20 33.18 21.13
C ALA A 81 -36.68 31.74 20.92
N ARG A 82 -36.31 31.39 19.67
CA ARG A 82 -35.57 30.15 19.38
C ARG A 82 -34.20 30.22 20.05
N SER A 83 -33.81 29.16 20.78
CA SER A 83 -32.47 29.04 21.35
C SER A 83 -31.42 29.07 20.23
N PRO A 84 -30.33 29.86 20.35
CA PRO A 84 -29.25 29.81 19.37
C PRO A 84 -28.61 28.41 19.40
N VAL A 85 -28.41 27.84 18.22
CA VAL A 85 -27.67 26.58 18.08
C VAL A 85 -26.19 26.93 18.07
N SER A 86 -25.41 26.53 19.06
CA SER A 86 -23.96 26.77 19.03
C SER A 86 -23.26 25.57 18.37
N VAL A 87 -22.46 25.82 17.34
CA VAL A 87 -21.66 24.81 16.63
C VAL A 87 -20.20 24.96 17.03
N VAL A 88 -19.63 23.92 17.62
CA VAL A 88 -18.24 23.91 18.09
C VAL A 88 -17.34 23.28 17.01
N VAL A 89 -16.34 24.01 16.56
CA VAL A 89 -15.35 23.53 15.58
C VAL A 89 -14.00 23.35 16.30
N PRO A 90 -13.56 22.10 16.57
CA PRO A 90 -12.28 21.86 17.20
C PRO A 90 -11.13 21.98 16.19
N LEU A 91 -10.05 22.64 16.61
CA LEU A 91 -8.82 22.73 15.82
C LEU A 91 -7.91 21.53 16.11
N PHE A 92 -7.99 20.51 15.26
CA PHE A 92 -6.94 19.51 15.13
C PHE A 92 -6.22 19.75 13.80
N ASN A 93 -4.88 19.66 13.77
CA ASN A 93 -4.04 19.90 12.58
C ASN A 93 -4.01 21.34 12.02
N GLN A 94 -3.50 22.28 12.81
CA GLN A 94 -3.06 23.62 12.35
C GLN A 94 -4.09 24.41 11.51
N GLY A 95 -5.38 24.14 11.71
CA GLY A 95 -6.47 24.93 11.16
C GLY A 95 -6.67 24.86 9.63
N ARG A 96 -6.10 23.87 8.93
CA ARG A 96 -6.09 23.82 7.45
C ARG A 96 -7.49 23.79 6.79
N TYR A 97 -8.52 23.33 7.51
CA TYR A 97 -9.89 23.21 7.01
C TYR A 97 -10.93 24.08 7.75
N VAL A 98 -10.47 25.01 8.59
CA VAL A 98 -11.34 25.78 9.49
C VAL A 98 -12.24 26.72 8.71
N ARG A 99 -11.70 27.32 7.65
CA ARG A 99 -12.48 28.18 6.77
C ARG A 99 -13.62 27.39 6.12
N GLN A 100 -13.35 26.20 5.58
CA GLN A 100 -14.35 25.34 4.96
C GLN A 100 -15.38 24.83 5.97
N ALA A 101 -14.98 24.52 7.20
CA ALA A 101 -15.90 24.13 8.26
C ALA A 101 -16.84 25.28 8.65
N ILE A 102 -16.31 26.50 8.81
CA ILE A 102 -17.11 27.70 9.09
C ILE A 102 -18.06 27.99 7.93
N GLU A 103 -17.59 27.89 6.68
CA GLU A 103 -18.42 28.10 5.48
C GLU A 103 -19.53 27.04 5.36
N SER A 104 -19.23 25.78 5.67
CA SER A 104 -20.21 24.69 5.70
C SER A 104 -21.31 24.93 6.74
N VAL A 105 -20.95 25.42 7.93
CA VAL A 105 -21.94 25.76 8.97
C VAL A 105 -22.76 27.00 8.58
N ARG A 106 -22.12 28.01 7.96
CA ARG A 106 -22.81 29.21 7.46
C ARG A 106 -23.78 28.91 6.30
N ALA A 107 -23.48 27.90 5.49
CA ALA A 107 -24.32 27.47 4.39
C ALA A 107 -25.60 26.75 4.86
N GLN A 108 -25.69 26.37 6.14
CA GLN A 108 -26.90 25.82 6.72
C GLN A 108 -27.81 26.97 7.18
N GLU A 109 -29.07 27.03 6.76
CA GLU A 109 -30.06 28.08 7.10
C GLU A 109 -30.47 28.11 8.59
N THR A 110 -29.64 27.57 9.47
CA THR A 110 -29.77 27.66 10.93
C THR A 110 -28.98 28.85 11.45
N ALA A 111 -29.65 29.77 12.15
CA ALA A 111 -28.99 30.85 12.88
C ALA A 111 -28.16 30.27 14.05
N ALA A 112 -26.92 29.88 13.75
CA ALA A 112 -26.02 29.23 14.68
C ALA A 112 -24.86 30.15 15.09
N GLU A 113 -24.53 30.15 16.39
CA GLU A 113 -23.30 30.74 16.92
C GLU A 113 -22.13 29.78 16.66
N ILE A 114 -21.00 30.25 16.16
CA ILE A 114 -19.85 29.38 15.84
C ILE A 114 -18.74 29.63 16.86
N VAL A 115 -18.37 28.58 17.59
CA VAL A 115 -17.32 28.62 18.61
C VAL A 115 -16.14 27.77 18.12
N VAL A 116 -15.00 28.42 17.88
CA VAL A 116 -13.77 27.74 17.46
C VAL A 116 -12.89 27.53 18.68
N VAL A 117 -12.49 26.28 18.93
CA VAL A 117 -11.70 25.90 20.10
C VAL A 117 -10.32 25.42 19.66
N ASP A 118 -9.29 26.11 20.16
CA ASP A 118 -7.88 25.79 19.92
C ASP A 118 -7.27 25.04 21.10
N ASP A 119 -6.51 23.98 20.83
CA ASP A 119 -5.73 23.22 21.81
C ASP A 119 -4.23 23.42 21.53
N PRO A 120 -3.62 24.49 22.07
CA PRO A 120 -2.23 24.78 21.80
C PRO A 120 -1.32 23.90 22.68
N GLY A 121 -0.88 22.77 22.12
CA GLY A 121 0.34 22.08 22.58
C GLY A 121 1.63 22.91 22.40
N ARG A 122 1.53 24.12 21.81
CA ARG A 122 2.61 25.11 21.70
C ARG A 122 2.01 26.50 21.49
N ALA A 123 2.62 27.54 22.09
CA ALA A 123 2.12 28.92 22.05
C ALA A 123 1.79 29.42 20.64
N PRO A 124 0.72 30.23 20.45
CA PRO A 124 0.27 30.67 19.14
C PRO A 124 1.31 31.62 18.51
N ASP A 125 1.79 31.27 17.31
CA ASP A 125 2.54 32.21 16.48
C ASP A 125 1.59 33.27 15.92
N ARG A 126 1.97 34.54 16.06
CA ARG A 126 1.22 35.70 15.56
C ARG A 126 1.48 35.88 14.07
N THR A 127 1.05 34.92 13.26
CA THR A 127 1.17 34.97 11.79
C THR A 127 -0.11 34.52 11.09
N THR A 128 -1.26 35.01 11.55
CA THR A 128 -2.47 35.09 10.72
C THR A 128 -3.13 36.46 10.85
N GLY A 129 -2.40 37.49 10.45
CA GLY A 129 -2.97 38.78 10.09
C GLY A 129 -3.25 38.80 8.59
N ALA A 130 -4.48 38.51 8.19
CA ALA A 130 -5.04 38.97 6.91
C ALA A 130 -6.52 39.25 7.14
N GLY A 131 -6.84 40.54 7.20
CA GLY A 131 -8.10 41.07 7.69
C GLY A 131 -9.29 40.83 6.77
N THR A 132 -10.42 40.56 7.41
CA THR A 132 -11.75 41.07 7.03
C THR A 132 -12.52 41.20 8.34
N PRO A 133 -13.28 42.26 8.62
CA PRO A 133 -14.05 42.35 9.87
C PRO A 133 -15.06 41.21 9.88
N LEU A 134 -14.84 40.21 10.71
CA LEU A 134 -15.73 39.06 10.84
C LEU A 134 -16.70 39.36 11.99
N ASP A 135 -17.95 39.59 11.58
CA ASP A 135 -19.25 39.62 12.27
C ASP A 135 -19.31 39.14 13.75
N ASP A 136 -20.23 39.73 14.54
CA ASP A 136 -20.46 39.55 16.00
C ASP A 136 -20.80 38.10 16.44
N ARG A 137 -20.80 37.14 15.51
CA ARG A 137 -21.26 35.75 15.69
C ARG A 137 -20.15 34.70 15.79
N LEU A 138 -18.87 35.12 15.74
CA LEU A 138 -17.72 34.22 15.87
C LEU A 138 -17.01 34.43 17.22
N ARG A 139 -16.83 33.36 18.00
CA ARG A 139 -16.06 33.39 19.27
C ARG A 139 -14.93 32.36 19.25
N ALA A 140 -13.74 32.77 19.67
CA ALA A 140 -12.57 31.90 19.83
C ALA A 140 -12.27 31.71 21.31
N GLU A 141 -12.13 30.46 21.77
CA GLU A 141 -11.77 30.14 23.15
C GLU A 141 -10.57 29.18 23.21
N CYS A 142 -9.60 29.48 24.08
CA CYS A 142 -8.46 28.60 24.39
C CYS A 142 -8.75 27.79 25.65
N VAL A 143 -8.59 26.46 25.59
CA VAL A 143 -8.78 25.58 26.75
C VAL A 143 -7.41 25.23 27.34
N GLY A 144 -6.91 26.06 28.26
CA GLY A 144 -5.68 25.76 28.99
C GLY A 144 -5.92 24.78 30.13
N GLY A 145 -5.39 23.55 30.03
CA GLY A 145 -5.47 22.54 31.09
C GLY A 145 -4.09 22.15 31.63
N ALA A 146 -3.65 22.77 32.72
CA ALA A 146 -2.55 22.26 33.54
C ALA A 146 -3.07 21.15 34.47
N ALA A 147 -2.57 19.92 34.33
CA ALA A 147 -2.91 18.82 35.24
C ALA A 147 -1.96 18.79 36.45
N ALA A 148 -2.49 19.27 37.58
CA ALA A 148 -2.19 18.96 38.99
C ALA A 148 -0.80 18.39 39.37
N ALA A 149 0.02 19.25 40.00
CA ALA A 149 0.99 18.83 41.01
C ALA A 149 0.70 19.57 42.34
N ARG A 150 0.13 18.80 43.28
CA ARG A 150 0.15 18.90 44.75
C ARG A 150 -0.46 20.09 45.51
N SER A 151 -1.25 19.68 46.51
CA SER A 151 -1.90 20.33 47.65
C SER A 151 -1.17 21.50 48.34
N GLY A 152 -1.97 22.49 48.77
CA GLY A 152 -1.90 23.02 50.14
C GLY A 152 -1.17 24.35 50.39
N VAL A 153 -1.97 25.42 50.53
CA VAL A 153 -1.86 26.51 51.53
C VAL A 153 -0.74 27.58 51.40
N ILE A 154 -1.19 28.77 50.95
CA ILE A 154 -0.96 30.17 51.41
C ILE A 154 0.47 30.66 51.76
N GLY A 155 0.93 31.72 51.08
CA GLY A 155 1.69 32.83 51.73
C GLY A 155 2.82 33.53 50.95
N ALA A 156 2.52 34.74 50.43
CA ALA A 156 3.37 35.94 50.32
C ALA A 156 4.60 36.03 49.34
N GLU A 157 4.86 37.28 48.94
CA GLU A 157 5.67 37.83 47.82
C GLU A 157 7.23 37.86 48.00
N PRO A 158 8.04 38.66 47.24
CA PRO A 158 8.66 38.32 45.95
C PRO A 158 10.21 38.51 45.94
N ARG A 159 10.93 38.00 44.90
CA ARG A 159 12.06 38.65 44.17
C ARG A 159 13.06 37.67 43.51
N SER A 160 13.59 38.16 42.38
CA SER A 160 14.93 38.02 41.78
C SER A 160 15.42 36.72 41.13
N THR A 161 15.59 36.84 39.80
CA THR A 161 16.77 36.53 38.96
C THR A 161 17.32 35.11 38.83
N CYS A 162 17.47 34.73 37.54
CA CYS A 162 18.66 34.15 36.92
C CYS A 162 18.67 32.64 36.56
N SER A 163 19.15 32.43 35.33
CA SER A 163 19.92 31.30 34.80
C SER A 163 19.23 30.02 34.35
N THR A 164 19.25 29.91 33.02
CA THR A 164 19.35 28.76 32.13
C THR A 164 20.10 27.51 32.62
N ARG A 165 19.69 26.39 32.00
CA ARG A 165 20.26 25.01 31.92
C ARG A 165 19.95 24.07 33.09
N ALA A 166 19.00 23.17 32.85
CA ALA A 166 19.05 21.81 33.35
C ALA A 166 18.52 20.84 32.29
N SER A 167 19.34 19.83 32.03
CA SER A 167 19.22 18.71 31.10
C SER A 167 17.97 17.86 31.33
N VAL A 168 17.25 17.54 30.26
CA VAL A 168 16.27 16.45 30.24
C VAL A 168 17.05 15.15 30.02
N SER A 169 17.35 14.45 31.11
CA SER A 169 17.75 13.04 31.09
C SER A 169 17.03 12.36 32.24
N SER A 170 16.02 11.57 31.92
CA SER A 170 15.62 10.34 32.65
C SER A 170 14.16 10.02 32.35
N ALA A 171 13.91 9.18 31.34
CA ALA A 171 12.87 8.15 31.36
C ALA A 171 12.97 7.24 30.12
N MET A 172 14.06 6.48 29.99
CA MET A 172 14.01 5.19 29.29
C MET A 172 14.54 4.14 30.25
N LYS A 173 13.62 3.43 30.90
CA LYS A 173 13.93 2.22 31.68
C LYS A 173 13.16 1.08 31.04
N GLY A 174 13.92 0.17 30.41
CA GLY A 174 13.50 -1.20 30.12
C GLY A 174 13.12 -1.50 28.67
N THR A 175 14.01 -1.29 27.71
CA THR A 175 13.94 -2.07 26.45
C THR A 175 14.79 -3.32 26.70
N GLU A 176 14.16 -4.48 26.94
CA GLU A 176 14.84 -5.74 26.64
C GLU A 176 15.22 -5.66 25.15
N ALA A 177 16.51 -5.82 24.84
CA ALA A 177 16.96 -5.79 23.45
C ALA A 177 16.22 -6.90 22.70
N MET A 178 15.38 -6.51 21.74
CA MET A 178 14.64 -7.48 20.96
C MET A 178 15.63 -8.34 20.18
N THR A 179 15.55 -9.67 20.32
CA THR A 179 16.45 -10.56 19.60
C THR A 179 16.30 -10.39 18.10
N ALA A 180 17.42 -10.17 17.41
CA ALA A 180 17.44 -10.03 15.96
C ALA A 180 16.74 -11.22 15.28
N ARG A 181 15.75 -10.93 14.42
CA ARG A 181 14.99 -11.99 13.71
C ARG A 181 15.92 -12.82 12.84
N THR A 182 15.95 -14.14 13.01
CA THR A 182 16.78 -15.05 12.21
C THR A 182 16.04 -15.62 10.99
N ARG A 183 14.72 -15.41 10.90
CA ARG A 183 13.88 -15.83 9.78
C ARG A 183 13.19 -14.63 9.11
N PRO A 184 13.06 -14.64 7.77
CA PRO A 184 12.31 -13.61 7.06
C PRO A 184 10.81 -13.57 7.43
N PRO A 185 10.12 -12.44 7.21
CA PRO A 185 10.69 -11.14 6.79
C PRO A 185 11.55 -10.51 7.88
N PHE A 186 12.50 -9.66 7.49
CA PHE A 186 13.44 -9.00 8.41
C PHE A 186 12.95 -7.59 8.80
N ARG A 187 13.50 -7.03 9.89
CA ARG A 187 13.09 -5.70 10.41
C ARG A 187 13.26 -4.59 9.38
N ALA A 188 14.39 -4.59 8.68
CA ALA A 188 14.58 -3.87 7.42
C ALA A 188 14.48 -4.86 6.27
N ASP A 189 13.51 -4.66 5.39
CA ASP A 189 13.29 -5.50 4.23
C ASP A 189 12.85 -4.65 3.02
N HIS A 190 12.75 -5.26 1.84
CA HIS A 190 12.23 -4.59 0.66
C HIS A 190 11.41 -5.55 -0.21
N VAL A 191 10.56 -4.97 -1.05
CA VAL A 191 9.56 -5.73 -1.80
C VAL A 191 10.20 -6.65 -2.82
N GLY A 192 11.10 -6.15 -3.66
CA GLY A 192 11.86 -7.00 -4.58
C GLY A 192 12.52 -6.24 -5.72
N SER A 193 11.74 -5.63 -6.60
CA SER A 193 12.27 -4.97 -7.79
C SER A 193 13.10 -3.71 -7.50
N LEU A 194 14.15 -3.51 -8.30
CA LEU A 194 15.10 -2.39 -8.19
C LEU A 194 15.24 -1.67 -9.55
N LEU A 195 15.72 -0.43 -9.54
CA LEU A 195 15.99 0.33 -10.76
C LEU A 195 17.08 -0.35 -11.58
N ARG A 196 16.76 -0.65 -12.85
CA ARG A 196 17.71 -1.25 -13.79
C ARG A 196 18.81 -0.25 -14.15
N PRO A 197 20.09 -0.63 -14.12
CA PRO A 197 21.17 0.27 -14.51
C PRO A 197 21.09 0.61 -16.01
N PRO A 198 21.56 1.81 -16.44
CA PRO A 198 21.51 2.22 -17.84
C PRO A 198 22.13 1.22 -18.83
N LYS A 199 23.23 0.56 -18.43
CA LYS A 199 23.89 -0.49 -19.25
C LYS A 199 22.93 -1.65 -19.55
N LEU A 200 22.15 -2.09 -18.57
CA LEU A 200 21.18 -3.17 -18.76
C LEU A 200 20.00 -2.72 -19.64
N LEU A 201 19.51 -1.49 -19.46
CA LEU A 201 18.45 -0.94 -20.31
C LEU A 201 18.89 -0.86 -21.78
N ALA A 202 20.11 -0.40 -22.04
CA ALA A 202 20.70 -0.37 -23.37
C ALA A 202 20.82 -1.78 -23.96
N ALA A 203 21.36 -2.75 -23.20
CA ALA A 203 21.50 -4.13 -23.66
C ALA A 203 20.15 -4.78 -24.02
N ARG A 204 19.10 -4.53 -23.22
CA ARG A 204 17.75 -5.03 -23.54
C ARG A 204 17.19 -4.40 -24.81
N ALA A 205 17.42 -3.10 -25.03
CA ALA A 205 17.04 -2.43 -26.27
C ALA A 205 17.83 -2.94 -27.48
N ASP A 206 19.12 -3.24 -27.31
CA ASP A 206 19.98 -3.83 -28.34
C ASP A 206 19.54 -5.25 -28.69
N PHE A 207 19.23 -6.08 -27.69
CA PHE A 207 18.72 -7.43 -27.90
C PHE A 207 17.37 -7.42 -28.62
N ALA A 208 16.43 -6.57 -28.18
CA ALA A 208 15.13 -6.42 -28.83
C ALA A 208 15.24 -5.96 -30.30
N ALA A 209 16.29 -5.21 -30.62
CA ALA A 209 16.61 -4.79 -31.99
C ALA A 209 17.49 -5.77 -32.76
N GLY A 210 17.85 -6.93 -32.19
CA GLY A 210 18.70 -7.94 -32.81
C GLY A 210 20.17 -7.52 -32.98
N ARG A 211 20.63 -6.51 -32.23
CA ARG A 211 22.01 -5.99 -32.28
C ARG A 211 23.01 -6.82 -31.45
N ILE A 212 22.54 -7.48 -30.40
CA ILE A 212 23.32 -8.42 -29.58
C ILE A 212 22.61 -9.77 -29.47
N PRO A 213 23.34 -10.89 -29.34
CA PRO A 213 22.74 -12.19 -29.11
C PRO A 213 22.25 -12.34 -27.65
N SER A 214 21.44 -13.36 -27.39
CA SER A 214 20.86 -13.64 -26.07
C SER A 214 21.91 -13.89 -24.98
N GLU A 215 23.03 -14.49 -25.35
CA GLU A 215 24.15 -14.84 -24.48
C GLU A 215 24.85 -13.58 -23.97
N GLU A 216 24.96 -12.55 -24.81
CA GLU A 216 25.53 -11.26 -24.43
C GLU A 216 24.58 -10.50 -23.50
N LEU A 217 23.26 -10.51 -23.78
CA LEU A 217 22.28 -9.95 -22.85
C LEU A 217 22.35 -10.65 -21.49
N ARG A 218 22.40 -11.98 -21.48
CA ARG A 218 22.49 -12.77 -20.25
C ARG A 218 23.73 -12.40 -19.43
N ALA A 219 24.90 -12.29 -20.06
CA ALA A 219 26.12 -11.87 -19.37
C ALA A 219 25.99 -10.46 -18.74
N ILE A 220 25.33 -9.52 -19.43
CA ILE A 220 25.10 -8.16 -18.90
C ILE A 220 24.09 -8.17 -17.75
N GLU A 221 23.06 -9.02 -17.82
CA GLU A 221 22.12 -9.25 -16.72
C GLU A 221 22.82 -9.85 -15.49
N ASP A 222 23.68 -10.85 -15.68
CA ASP A 222 24.47 -11.49 -14.62
C ASP A 222 25.38 -10.48 -13.90
N ASP A 223 26.07 -9.62 -14.65
CA ASP A 223 26.91 -8.54 -14.11
C ASP A 223 26.11 -7.53 -13.29
N ALA A 224 24.92 -7.16 -13.80
CA ALA A 224 24.02 -6.22 -13.13
C ALA A 224 23.47 -6.82 -11.83
N ILE A 225 23.11 -8.11 -11.84
CA ILE A 225 22.62 -8.82 -10.65
C ILE A 225 23.74 -8.97 -9.61
N ARG A 226 24.95 -9.38 -10.00
CA ARG A 226 26.10 -9.44 -9.08
C ARG A 226 26.35 -8.10 -8.39
N THR A 227 26.21 -7.02 -9.14
CA THR A 227 26.35 -5.67 -8.61
C THR A 227 25.23 -5.33 -7.63
N VAL A 228 23.97 -5.55 -8.01
CA VAL A 228 22.83 -5.16 -7.17
C VAL A 228 22.74 -5.99 -5.89
N VAL A 229 23.12 -7.27 -5.92
CA VAL A 229 23.21 -8.12 -4.72
C VAL A 229 24.23 -7.56 -3.75
N ARG A 230 25.44 -7.22 -4.23
CA ARG A 230 26.48 -6.62 -3.39
C ARG A 230 26.04 -5.28 -2.79
N GLU A 231 25.35 -4.42 -3.55
CA GLU A 231 24.86 -3.14 -3.03
C GLU A 231 23.77 -3.31 -1.96
N GLN A 232 22.90 -4.33 -2.07
CA GLN A 232 21.92 -4.68 -1.03
C GLN A 232 22.63 -5.09 0.27
N GLU A 233 23.63 -5.98 0.18
CA GLU A 233 24.42 -6.42 1.33
C GLU A 233 25.21 -5.26 1.96
N ASN A 234 25.85 -4.41 1.14
CA ASN A 234 26.55 -3.21 1.61
C ASN A 234 25.64 -2.19 2.30
N THR A 235 24.35 -2.20 1.98
CA THR A 235 23.35 -1.35 2.63
C THR A 235 22.97 -1.86 4.03
N GLY A 236 23.34 -3.11 4.37
CA GLY A 236 22.96 -3.77 5.63
C GLY A 236 21.66 -4.57 5.54
N LEU A 237 21.09 -4.74 4.34
CA LEU A 237 19.92 -5.59 4.15
C LEU A 237 20.29 -7.06 4.34
N ARG A 238 19.44 -7.79 5.07
CA ARG A 238 19.55 -9.24 5.22
C ARG A 238 18.78 -10.01 4.14
N THR A 239 18.00 -9.30 3.32
CA THR A 239 17.36 -9.82 2.11
C THR A 239 18.18 -9.39 0.90
N ALA A 240 18.28 -10.26 -0.10
CA ALA A 240 18.80 -9.90 -1.42
C ALA A 240 17.89 -10.47 -2.51
N THR A 241 17.53 -9.64 -3.49
CA THR A 241 16.86 -10.05 -4.73
C THR A 241 17.77 -9.83 -5.94
N ASP A 242 17.38 -10.37 -7.09
CA ASP A 242 17.99 -10.08 -8.39
C ASP A 242 17.51 -8.74 -8.98
N GLY A 243 16.74 -7.96 -8.20
CA GLY A 243 16.10 -6.72 -8.64
C GLY A 243 15.05 -6.89 -9.74
N GLU A 244 14.67 -8.13 -10.08
CA GLU A 244 13.84 -8.50 -11.24
C GLU A 244 14.44 -8.08 -12.60
N PHE A 245 15.77 -8.02 -12.67
CA PHE A 245 16.49 -7.45 -13.81
C PHE A 245 16.28 -8.20 -15.13
N ARG A 246 16.03 -9.51 -15.07
CA ARG A 246 15.78 -10.36 -16.25
C ARG A 246 14.35 -10.26 -16.77
N ARG A 247 13.44 -9.70 -15.97
CA ARG A 247 12.01 -9.63 -16.27
C ARG A 247 11.68 -8.39 -17.10
N THR A 248 10.71 -8.52 -17.99
CA THR A 248 10.03 -7.42 -18.68
C THR A 248 8.90 -6.86 -17.83
N SER A 249 8.19 -7.74 -17.11
CA SER A 249 7.12 -7.43 -16.18
C SER A 249 7.20 -8.36 -14.97
N TRP A 250 6.89 -7.84 -13.78
CA TRP A 250 6.94 -8.59 -12.53
C TRP A 250 6.07 -9.87 -12.53
N HIS A 251 4.96 -9.87 -13.28
CA HIS A 251 3.99 -10.97 -13.33
C HIS A 251 3.97 -11.72 -14.67
N MET A 252 3.92 -11.01 -15.80
CA MET A 252 3.59 -11.65 -17.08
C MET A 252 4.65 -12.63 -17.58
N ASP A 253 5.94 -12.38 -17.30
CA ASP A 253 7.00 -13.33 -17.67
C ASP A 253 6.88 -14.67 -16.93
N PHE A 254 6.27 -14.68 -15.74
CA PHE A 254 5.93 -15.90 -15.02
C PHE A 254 4.66 -16.53 -15.59
N ILE A 255 3.58 -15.75 -15.70
CA ILE A 255 2.25 -16.25 -16.08
C ILE A 255 2.26 -16.91 -17.47
N TYR A 256 2.97 -16.34 -18.44
CA TYR A 256 3.10 -16.93 -19.79
C TYR A 256 3.94 -18.20 -19.85
N ARG A 257 4.60 -18.60 -18.76
CA ARG A 257 5.36 -19.85 -18.69
C ARG A 257 4.57 -20.98 -18.04
N LEU A 258 3.38 -20.70 -17.51
CA LEU A 258 2.43 -21.75 -17.11
C LEU A 258 1.92 -22.47 -18.36
N GLY A 259 1.79 -23.78 -18.29
CA GLY A 259 1.16 -24.55 -19.37
C GLY A 259 -0.31 -24.15 -19.50
N GLY A 260 -0.84 -24.12 -20.73
CA GLY A 260 -2.23 -23.73 -20.99
C GLY A 260 -2.50 -22.23 -20.97
N VAL A 261 -1.48 -21.37 -20.76
CA VAL A 261 -1.60 -19.91 -20.78
C VAL A 261 -0.85 -19.32 -21.96
N HIS A 262 -1.55 -18.53 -22.79
CA HIS A 262 -0.97 -17.87 -23.96
C HIS A 262 -1.24 -16.36 -23.97
N ARG A 263 -0.42 -15.63 -24.71
CA ARG A 263 -0.64 -14.21 -25.03
C ARG A 263 -1.88 -14.08 -25.91
N ALA A 264 -2.82 -13.23 -25.52
CA ALA A 264 -3.94 -12.87 -26.36
C ALA A 264 -3.65 -11.57 -27.13
N ASP A 265 -4.23 -11.43 -28.33
CA ASP A 265 -4.10 -10.24 -29.17
C ASP A 265 -4.89 -9.04 -28.62
N GLU A 266 -5.82 -9.30 -27.70
CA GLU A 266 -6.62 -8.27 -27.03
C GLU A 266 -5.76 -7.44 -26.07
N GLN A 267 -6.06 -6.14 -26.02
CA GLN A 267 -5.37 -5.18 -25.18
C GLN A 267 -6.23 -4.84 -23.97
N LEU A 268 -5.75 -5.12 -22.76
CA LEU A 268 -6.42 -4.73 -21.52
C LEU A 268 -5.94 -3.35 -21.10
N THR A 269 -6.82 -2.35 -21.14
CA THR A 269 -6.50 -1.00 -20.65
C THR A 269 -6.63 -0.95 -19.13
N VAL A 270 -5.51 -0.83 -18.43
CA VAL A 270 -5.46 -0.55 -17.00
C VAL A 270 -5.34 0.96 -16.81
N LYS A 271 -6.30 1.55 -16.11
CA LYS A 271 -6.29 2.99 -15.80
C LYS A 271 -5.49 3.21 -14.52
N PHE A 272 -4.40 3.95 -14.64
CA PHE A 272 -3.60 4.47 -13.56
C PHE A 272 -3.90 5.96 -13.33
N ARG A 273 -3.60 6.46 -12.13
CA ARG A 273 -3.70 7.88 -11.78
C ARG A 273 -2.43 8.31 -11.07
N ASN A 274 -1.98 9.54 -11.33
CA ASN A 274 -0.93 10.20 -10.58
C ASN A 274 -1.28 11.67 -10.31
N ALA A 275 -0.37 12.42 -9.68
CA ALA A 275 -0.57 13.84 -9.37
C ALA A 275 -0.76 14.74 -10.61
N GLN A 276 -0.43 14.26 -11.81
CA GLN A 276 -0.53 14.98 -13.08
C GLN A 276 -1.76 14.57 -13.92
N GLY A 277 -2.53 13.57 -13.50
CA GLY A 277 -3.76 13.12 -14.18
C GLY A 277 -3.88 11.60 -14.35
N GLY A 278 -4.78 11.19 -15.24
CA GLY A 278 -4.96 9.78 -15.61
C GLY A 278 -3.91 9.31 -16.61
N LEU A 279 -3.43 8.09 -16.44
CA LEU A 279 -2.56 7.36 -17.36
C LEU A 279 -3.24 6.06 -17.75
N GLU A 280 -3.21 5.71 -19.03
CA GLU A 280 -3.69 4.42 -19.49
C GLU A 280 -2.48 3.54 -19.79
N PHE A 281 -2.41 2.38 -19.15
CA PHE A 281 -1.44 1.34 -19.43
C PHE A 281 -2.13 0.18 -20.11
N THR A 282 -1.71 -0.11 -21.33
CA THR A 282 -2.12 -1.31 -22.03
C THR A 282 -1.34 -2.51 -21.50
N SER A 283 -2.00 -3.37 -20.73
CA SER A 283 -1.48 -4.68 -20.37
C SER A 283 -1.69 -5.65 -21.52
N ALA A 284 -0.67 -6.46 -21.82
CA ALA A 284 -0.86 -7.66 -22.63
C ALA A 284 -1.91 -8.54 -21.94
N ALA A 285 -2.92 -8.99 -22.69
CA ALA A 285 -3.92 -9.91 -22.18
C ALA A 285 -3.38 -11.34 -22.23
N LEU A 286 -3.88 -12.18 -21.33
CA LEU A 286 -3.66 -13.62 -21.34
C LEU A 286 -4.95 -14.32 -21.76
N ARG A 287 -4.82 -15.51 -22.31
CA ARG A 287 -5.90 -16.48 -22.48
C ARG A 287 -5.47 -17.82 -21.90
N VAL A 288 -6.38 -18.45 -21.17
CA VAL A 288 -6.26 -19.83 -20.71
C VAL A 288 -7.05 -20.70 -21.68
N ASP A 289 -6.35 -21.35 -22.61
CA ASP A 289 -6.90 -22.18 -23.70
C ASP A 289 -6.39 -23.64 -23.67
N GLY A 290 -5.77 -24.03 -22.55
CA GLY A 290 -5.46 -25.41 -22.23
C GLY A 290 -5.42 -25.66 -20.71
N PRO A 291 -5.35 -26.93 -20.28
CA PRO A 291 -5.20 -27.27 -18.86
C PRO A 291 -3.95 -26.63 -18.26
N ILE A 292 -4.09 -26.10 -17.05
CA ILE A 292 -3.03 -25.39 -16.35
C ILE A 292 -2.08 -26.42 -15.77
N THR A 293 -0.80 -26.28 -16.11
CA THR A 293 0.27 -27.17 -15.64
C THR A 293 1.53 -26.36 -15.36
N LEU A 294 2.49 -26.97 -14.69
CA LEU A 294 3.86 -26.45 -14.57
C LEU A 294 4.80 -27.27 -15.45
N PRO A 295 5.10 -26.86 -16.71
CA PRO A 295 5.97 -27.63 -17.58
C PRO A 295 7.41 -27.74 -17.05
N SER A 296 7.87 -26.71 -16.35
CA SER A 296 9.16 -26.68 -15.66
C SER A 296 9.16 -25.61 -14.57
N PRO A 297 10.00 -25.73 -13.53
CA PRO A 297 10.12 -24.72 -12.49
C PRO A 297 10.50 -23.35 -13.07
N ILE A 298 9.60 -22.38 -12.91
CA ILE A 298 9.74 -21.04 -13.45
C ILE A 298 10.74 -20.25 -12.61
N PHE A 299 11.63 -19.51 -13.27
CA PHE A 299 12.75 -18.77 -12.66
C PHE A 299 13.77 -19.62 -11.86
N ALA A 300 13.80 -20.96 -12.03
CA ALA A 300 14.76 -21.81 -11.33
C ALA A 300 16.24 -21.40 -11.56
N ASP A 301 16.66 -21.25 -12.82
CA ASP A 301 18.04 -20.83 -13.15
C ASP A 301 18.35 -19.41 -12.65
N ASP A 302 17.33 -18.54 -12.60
CA ASP A 302 17.48 -17.18 -12.12
C ASP A 302 17.66 -17.15 -10.59
N PHE A 303 16.88 -17.97 -9.88
CA PHE A 303 17.03 -18.16 -8.44
C PHE A 303 18.36 -18.81 -8.07
N LEU A 304 18.80 -19.85 -8.79
CA LEU A 304 20.10 -20.49 -8.56
C LEU A 304 21.25 -19.48 -8.72
N PHE A 305 21.21 -18.67 -9.79
CA PHE A 305 22.21 -17.63 -9.98
C PHE A 305 22.20 -16.60 -8.83
N LEU A 306 21.03 -16.12 -8.42
CA LEU A 306 20.88 -15.20 -7.28
C LEU A 306 21.46 -15.82 -6.01
N LYS A 307 21.08 -17.06 -5.70
CA LYS A 307 21.58 -17.80 -4.53
C LYS A 307 23.11 -17.88 -4.53
N ASP A 308 23.73 -18.13 -5.68
CA ASP A 308 25.18 -18.18 -5.83
C ASP A 308 25.87 -16.81 -5.67
N GLN A 309 25.15 -15.69 -5.85
CA GLN A 309 25.70 -14.35 -5.69
C GLN A 309 25.58 -13.80 -4.27
N VAL A 310 24.65 -14.31 -3.47
CA VAL A 310 24.39 -13.85 -2.10
C VAL A 310 25.44 -14.44 -1.16
N THR A 311 26.06 -13.59 -0.32
CA THR A 311 27.17 -14.00 0.56
C THR A 311 26.79 -13.96 2.04
N THR A 312 26.01 -12.97 2.44
CA THR A 312 25.62 -12.67 3.83
C THR A 312 24.11 -12.57 4.01
N GLY A 313 23.37 -12.26 2.96
CA GLY A 313 21.91 -12.16 2.98
C GLY A 313 21.18 -13.49 2.78
N THR A 314 19.85 -13.40 2.70
CA THR A 314 18.95 -14.48 2.28
C THR A 314 18.40 -14.15 0.89
N PRO A 315 18.60 -15.02 -0.12
CA PRO A 315 18.05 -14.81 -1.46
C PRO A 315 16.53 -14.92 -1.41
N LYS A 316 15.84 -13.87 -1.87
CA LYS A 316 14.39 -13.80 -1.94
C LYS A 316 13.92 -13.86 -3.40
N LEU A 317 13.05 -14.81 -3.70
CA LEU A 317 12.37 -14.90 -5.00
C LEU A 317 10.99 -14.25 -4.90
N THR A 318 10.64 -13.36 -5.82
CA THR A 318 9.27 -12.85 -6.02
C THR A 318 8.60 -13.57 -7.18
N ILE A 319 7.34 -13.97 -7.03
CA ILE A 319 6.49 -14.48 -8.12
C ILE A 319 5.08 -13.89 -7.97
N PRO A 320 4.31 -13.70 -9.06
CA PRO A 320 2.91 -13.28 -8.93
C PRO A 320 2.09 -14.37 -8.23
N SER A 321 1.13 -13.98 -7.39
CA SER A 321 0.18 -14.92 -6.80
C SER A 321 -0.70 -15.60 -7.87
N PRO A 322 -1.28 -16.78 -7.59
CA PRO A 322 -2.21 -17.44 -8.52
C PRO A 322 -3.40 -16.55 -8.91
N SER A 323 -3.86 -15.67 -8.01
CA SER A 323 -4.94 -14.70 -8.27
C SER A 323 -4.67 -13.82 -9.49
N MET A 324 -3.40 -13.56 -9.82
CA MET A 324 -2.99 -12.73 -10.96
C MET A 324 -3.25 -13.36 -12.33
N VAL A 325 -3.46 -14.68 -12.39
CA VAL A 325 -3.91 -15.34 -13.62
C VAL A 325 -5.38 -15.03 -13.90
N HIS A 326 -6.20 -14.83 -12.86
CA HIS A 326 -7.64 -14.62 -12.99
C HIS A 326 -8.05 -13.14 -12.94
N TYR A 327 -7.53 -12.36 -11.99
CA TYR A 327 -8.11 -11.07 -11.58
C TYR A 327 -8.43 -10.09 -12.71
N ARG A 328 -7.52 -9.89 -13.68
CA ARG A 328 -7.74 -8.89 -14.74
C ARG A 328 -8.69 -9.37 -15.84
N GLY A 329 -8.58 -10.64 -16.21
CA GLY A 329 -9.33 -11.24 -17.32
C GLY A 329 -10.66 -11.85 -16.89
N GLY A 330 -10.82 -12.14 -15.60
CA GLY A 330 -11.96 -12.85 -15.02
C GLY A 330 -12.25 -14.16 -15.76
N ARG A 331 -13.53 -14.54 -15.77
CA ARG A 331 -14.01 -15.70 -16.53
C ARG A 331 -13.74 -15.58 -18.03
N ALA A 332 -13.78 -14.37 -18.60
CA ALA A 332 -13.64 -14.16 -20.04
C ALA A 332 -12.28 -14.58 -20.59
N ALA A 333 -11.22 -14.54 -19.76
CA ALA A 333 -9.90 -15.01 -20.14
C ALA A 333 -9.75 -16.54 -20.13
N ILE A 334 -10.74 -17.29 -19.63
CA ILE A 334 -10.67 -18.74 -19.46
C ILE A 334 -11.62 -19.42 -20.42
N ASP A 335 -11.07 -20.22 -21.34
CA ASP A 335 -11.84 -20.91 -22.36
C ASP A 335 -12.84 -21.91 -21.73
N PRO A 336 -14.16 -21.73 -21.94
CA PRO A 336 -15.17 -22.60 -21.34
C PRO A 336 -15.16 -24.03 -21.91
N SER A 337 -14.52 -24.27 -23.05
CA SER A 337 -14.34 -25.63 -23.58
C SER A 337 -13.25 -26.41 -22.84
N VAL A 338 -12.29 -25.72 -22.22
CA VAL A 338 -11.22 -26.30 -21.40
C VAL A 338 -11.67 -26.44 -19.96
N TYR A 339 -12.23 -25.36 -19.41
CA TYR A 339 -12.79 -25.31 -18.07
C TYR A 339 -14.26 -24.90 -18.13
N PRO A 340 -15.19 -25.85 -18.35
CA PRO A 340 -16.62 -25.59 -18.21
C PRO A 340 -16.97 -25.17 -16.78
N ASP A 341 -16.32 -25.82 -15.81
CA ASP A 341 -16.37 -25.54 -14.39
C ASP A 341 -15.10 -24.78 -13.95
N LEU A 342 -15.30 -23.64 -13.28
CA LEU A 342 -14.20 -22.84 -12.77
C LEU A 342 -13.51 -23.48 -11.56
N ASP A 343 -14.18 -24.38 -10.82
CA ASP A 343 -13.53 -25.06 -9.68
C ASP A 343 -12.40 -25.98 -10.14
N GLN A 344 -12.51 -26.56 -11.35
CA GLN A 344 -11.40 -27.31 -11.96
C GLN A 344 -10.23 -26.41 -12.34
N PHE A 345 -10.50 -25.19 -12.88
CA PHE A 345 -9.45 -24.21 -13.15
C PHE A 345 -8.69 -23.84 -11.88
N TRP A 346 -9.41 -23.60 -10.79
CA TRP A 346 -8.83 -23.29 -9.49
C TRP A 346 -7.98 -24.44 -8.94
N THR A 347 -8.46 -25.67 -9.08
CA THR A 347 -7.74 -26.88 -8.68
C THR A 347 -6.43 -27.03 -9.46
N ASP A 348 -6.46 -26.92 -10.78
CA ASP A 348 -5.28 -27.08 -11.63
C ASP A 348 -4.27 -25.94 -11.42
N LEU A 349 -4.76 -24.71 -11.25
CA LEU A 349 -3.92 -23.54 -10.99
C LEU A 349 -3.19 -23.64 -9.65
N SER A 350 -3.90 -23.98 -8.57
CA SER A 350 -3.29 -24.15 -7.25
C SER A 350 -2.32 -25.33 -7.22
N ALA A 351 -2.62 -26.44 -7.93
CA ALA A 351 -1.70 -27.56 -8.08
C ALA A 351 -0.39 -27.18 -8.81
N ALA A 352 -0.48 -26.44 -9.92
CA ALA A 352 0.71 -25.96 -10.64
C ALA A 352 1.57 -25.02 -9.77
N TYR A 353 0.94 -24.15 -8.98
CA TYR A 353 1.65 -23.28 -8.04
C TYR A 353 2.25 -24.05 -6.86
N ALA A 354 1.57 -25.06 -6.31
CA ALA A 354 2.13 -25.92 -5.27
C ALA A 354 3.37 -26.68 -5.77
N GLU A 355 3.34 -27.16 -7.02
CA GLU A 355 4.51 -27.76 -7.66
C GLU A 355 5.66 -26.76 -7.81
N GLN A 356 5.35 -25.51 -8.19
CA GLN A 356 6.34 -24.44 -8.31
C GLN A 356 6.99 -24.11 -6.96
N VAL A 357 6.18 -23.96 -5.91
CA VAL A 357 6.65 -23.68 -4.55
C VAL A 357 7.58 -24.78 -4.07
N ARG A 358 7.17 -26.05 -4.22
CA ARG A 358 7.99 -27.21 -3.86
C ARG A 358 9.28 -27.25 -4.66
N ALA A 359 9.22 -27.09 -5.98
CA ALA A 359 10.40 -27.17 -6.84
C ALA A 359 11.44 -26.09 -6.53
N ILE A 360 11.02 -24.85 -6.25
CA ILE A 360 11.94 -23.78 -5.86
C ILE A 360 12.49 -23.99 -4.45
N ALA A 361 11.69 -24.53 -3.52
CA ALA A 361 12.17 -24.93 -2.20
C ALA A 361 13.23 -26.05 -2.29
N ASP A 362 13.04 -27.04 -3.17
CA ASP A 362 13.99 -28.13 -3.43
C ASP A 362 15.35 -27.60 -3.96
N LEU A 363 15.37 -26.44 -4.62
CA LEU A 363 16.59 -25.73 -5.03
C LEU A 363 17.25 -24.93 -3.88
N GLY A 364 16.67 -24.98 -2.68
CA GLY A 364 17.16 -24.32 -1.48
C GLY A 364 16.66 -22.89 -1.29
N CYS A 365 15.52 -22.53 -1.88
CA CYS A 365 14.84 -21.28 -1.53
C CYS A 365 14.22 -21.38 -0.14
N THR A 366 14.53 -20.40 0.71
CA THR A 366 13.98 -20.27 2.06
C THR A 366 13.18 -18.98 2.25
N TYR A 367 13.13 -18.12 1.24
CA TYR A 367 12.34 -16.89 1.24
C TYR A 367 11.65 -16.67 -0.11
N LEU A 368 10.35 -16.92 -0.14
CA LEU A 368 9.49 -16.71 -1.31
C LEU A 368 8.48 -15.60 -1.02
N GLN A 369 8.22 -14.73 -1.99
CA GLN A 369 7.15 -13.75 -1.92
C GLN A 369 6.15 -13.96 -3.06
N LEU A 370 4.86 -13.96 -2.71
CA LEU A 370 3.75 -13.91 -3.64
C LEU A 370 3.28 -12.46 -3.80
N ASP A 371 3.38 -11.90 -4.99
CA ASP A 371 2.91 -10.55 -5.28
C ASP A 371 1.44 -10.61 -5.73
N ASP A 372 0.54 -10.04 -4.93
CA ASP A 372 -0.91 -10.03 -5.18
C ASP A 372 -1.48 -8.62 -5.07
N THR A 373 -1.74 -7.99 -6.20
CA THR A 373 -2.39 -6.67 -6.21
C THR A 373 -3.90 -6.76 -6.01
N SER A 374 -4.52 -7.90 -6.29
CA SER A 374 -5.99 -8.03 -6.25
C SER A 374 -6.56 -7.85 -4.85
N LEU A 375 -5.88 -8.39 -3.83
CA LEU A 375 -6.34 -8.29 -2.44
C LEU A 375 -6.29 -6.85 -1.91
N ALA A 376 -5.38 -6.01 -2.42
CA ALA A 376 -5.39 -4.57 -2.14
C ALA A 376 -6.48 -3.87 -2.97
N TYR A 377 -6.62 -4.20 -4.25
CA TYR A 377 -7.54 -3.53 -5.17
C TYR A 377 -8.99 -3.75 -4.78
N LEU A 378 -9.34 -4.93 -4.28
CA LEU A 378 -10.70 -5.27 -3.84
C LEU A 378 -11.20 -4.40 -2.67
N ASN A 379 -10.35 -3.59 -2.04
CA ASN A 379 -10.80 -2.58 -1.07
C ASN A 379 -11.44 -1.36 -1.75
N ASP A 380 -11.09 -1.08 -3.00
CA ASP A 380 -11.67 -0.03 -3.82
C ASP A 380 -13.05 -0.48 -4.37
N PRO A 381 -14.16 0.22 -4.07
CA PRO A 381 -15.48 -0.11 -4.61
C PRO A 381 -15.51 -0.20 -6.15
N ALA A 382 -14.75 0.62 -6.87
CA ALA A 382 -14.74 0.62 -8.33
C ALA A 382 -14.12 -0.67 -8.90
N GLN A 383 -13.16 -1.26 -8.19
CA GLN A 383 -12.56 -2.54 -8.55
C GLN A 383 -13.54 -3.69 -8.29
N ARG A 384 -14.35 -3.61 -7.23
CA ARG A 384 -15.44 -4.57 -6.98
C ARG A 384 -16.52 -4.48 -8.06
N GLU A 385 -16.90 -3.28 -8.49
CA GLU A 385 -17.80 -3.10 -9.64
C GLU A 385 -17.26 -3.73 -10.93
N MET A 386 -15.94 -3.63 -11.18
CA MET A 386 -15.29 -4.30 -12.30
C MET A 386 -15.40 -5.83 -12.18
N VAL A 387 -15.17 -6.40 -11.00
CA VAL A 387 -15.33 -7.85 -10.76
C VAL A 387 -16.76 -8.30 -11.03
N ALA A 388 -17.76 -7.55 -10.55
CA ALA A 388 -19.17 -7.83 -10.82
C ALA A 388 -19.49 -7.77 -12.32
N ALA A 389 -18.98 -6.77 -13.03
CA ALA A 389 -19.18 -6.62 -14.48
C ALA A 389 -18.54 -7.76 -15.29
N GLN A 390 -17.49 -8.40 -14.76
CA GLN A 390 -16.85 -9.58 -15.33
C GLN A 390 -17.53 -10.90 -14.93
N GLY A 391 -18.63 -10.84 -14.19
CA GLY A 391 -19.39 -12.01 -13.73
C GLY A 391 -18.79 -12.72 -12.50
N GLY A 392 -17.90 -12.06 -11.77
CA GLY A 392 -17.36 -12.53 -10.49
C GLY A 392 -18.24 -12.15 -9.29
N ASP A 393 -17.84 -12.62 -8.11
CA ASP A 393 -18.50 -12.29 -6.83
C ASP A 393 -17.73 -11.16 -6.15
N PRO A 394 -18.14 -9.88 -6.27
CA PRO A 394 -17.39 -8.75 -5.71
C PRO A 394 -17.23 -8.80 -4.19
N ASP A 395 -18.15 -9.48 -3.49
CA ASP A 395 -18.18 -9.52 -2.04
C ASP A 395 -17.24 -10.62 -1.50
N HIS A 396 -17.19 -11.77 -2.17
CA HIS A 396 -16.42 -12.94 -1.71
C HIS A 396 -15.21 -13.32 -2.59
N GLN A 397 -14.87 -12.52 -3.61
CA GLN A 397 -13.72 -12.78 -4.49
C GLN A 397 -12.40 -12.92 -3.71
N HIS A 398 -12.22 -12.10 -2.68
CA HIS A 398 -11.01 -12.09 -1.85
C HIS A 398 -10.85 -13.39 -1.05
N GLU A 399 -11.93 -13.94 -0.51
CA GLU A 399 -11.94 -15.23 0.19
C GLU A 399 -11.58 -16.37 -0.75
N ARG A 400 -12.12 -16.35 -1.98
CA ARG A 400 -11.73 -17.32 -3.02
C ARG A 400 -10.22 -17.24 -3.28
N TYR A 401 -9.66 -16.04 -3.49
CA TYR A 401 -8.23 -15.88 -3.74
C TYR A 401 -7.36 -16.33 -2.57
N ILE A 402 -7.76 -16.03 -1.33
CA ILE A 402 -7.09 -16.52 -0.12
C ILE A 402 -7.06 -18.05 -0.10
N ALA A 403 -8.20 -18.71 -0.35
CA ALA A 403 -8.28 -20.17 -0.41
C ALA A 403 -7.35 -20.77 -1.49
N GLN A 404 -7.22 -20.11 -2.64
CA GLN A 404 -6.34 -20.58 -3.72
C GLN A 404 -4.86 -20.40 -3.39
N ILE A 405 -4.48 -19.29 -2.74
CA ILE A 405 -3.12 -19.09 -2.26
C ILE A 405 -2.78 -20.14 -1.19
N ASN A 406 -3.69 -20.41 -0.26
CA ASN A 406 -3.49 -21.44 0.76
C ASN A 406 -3.33 -22.84 0.12
N ALA A 407 -4.15 -23.18 -0.87
CA ALA A 407 -4.03 -24.44 -1.61
C ALA A 407 -2.67 -24.55 -2.34
N ALA A 408 -2.20 -23.45 -2.94
CA ALA A 408 -0.88 -23.37 -3.56
C ALA A 408 0.29 -23.49 -2.55
N LEU A 409 0.05 -23.19 -1.27
CA LEU A 409 1.05 -23.27 -0.20
C LEU A 409 0.90 -24.55 0.64
N ALA A 410 -0.11 -25.37 0.35
CA ALA A 410 -0.35 -26.61 1.07
C ALA A 410 0.85 -27.55 0.93
N GLY A 411 1.41 -27.98 2.06
CA GLY A 411 2.58 -28.85 2.09
C GLY A 411 3.91 -28.15 1.78
N ARG A 412 3.97 -26.80 1.83
CA ARG A 412 5.27 -26.11 1.77
C ARG A 412 6.20 -26.58 2.90
N PRO A 413 7.53 -26.68 2.67
CA PRO A 413 8.46 -27.08 3.74
C PRO A 413 8.52 -26.06 4.89
N ASP A 414 8.65 -26.52 6.14
CA ASP A 414 8.71 -25.67 7.34
C ASP A 414 9.83 -24.62 7.32
N GLY A 415 10.90 -24.86 6.55
CA GLY A 415 12.04 -23.96 6.38
C GLY A 415 11.80 -22.83 5.36
N LEU A 416 10.70 -22.87 4.61
CA LEU A 416 10.35 -21.84 3.63
C LEU A 416 9.48 -20.77 4.28
N SER A 417 10.04 -19.57 4.47
CA SER A 417 9.26 -18.38 4.78
C SER A 417 8.57 -17.86 3.52
N VAL A 418 7.26 -17.66 3.59
CA VAL A 418 6.43 -17.11 2.52
C VAL A 418 5.79 -15.81 2.96
N THR A 419 5.97 -14.75 2.17
CA THR A 419 5.27 -13.48 2.37
C THR A 419 4.33 -13.17 1.21
N THR A 420 3.38 -12.27 1.43
CA THR A 420 2.58 -11.68 0.35
C THR A 420 2.78 -10.18 0.30
N HIS A 421 3.04 -9.65 -0.90
CA HIS A 421 3.05 -8.21 -1.12
C HIS A 421 1.77 -7.75 -1.78
N MET A 422 1.14 -6.73 -1.20
CA MET A 422 -0.11 -6.15 -1.64
C MET A 422 0.04 -4.65 -1.78
N CYS A 423 0.07 -4.16 -3.03
CA CYS A 423 0.05 -2.73 -3.34
C CYS A 423 -1.17 -2.36 -4.17
N ARG A 424 -1.45 -1.06 -4.20
CA ARG A 424 -2.52 -0.40 -4.96
C ARG A 424 -2.07 0.04 -6.36
N GLY A 425 -1.03 -0.62 -6.88
CA GLY A 425 -0.46 -0.37 -8.19
C GLY A 425 0.70 0.63 -8.11
N ASN A 426 1.75 0.34 -8.88
CA ASN A 426 2.94 1.15 -8.94
C ASN A 426 3.46 1.15 -10.37
N PHE A 427 2.88 1.95 -11.26
CA PHE A 427 3.35 2.09 -12.64
C PHE A 427 3.79 3.53 -12.88
N ARG A 428 5.09 3.76 -13.07
CA ARG A 428 5.66 5.11 -13.25
C ARG A 428 5.17 6.10 -12.20
N SER A 429 5.30 5.72 -10.93
CA SER A 429 4.82 6.52 -9.79
C SER A 429 3.30 6.77 -9.74
N SER A 430 2.50 5.91 -10.40
CA SER A 430 1.04 5.99 -10.48
C SER A 430 0.36 4.80 -9.80
N TRP A 431 -0.87 4.99 -9.32
CA TRP A 431 -1.69 3.96 -8.64
C TRP A 431 -2.94 3.60 -9.46
N ALA A 432 -3.52 2.43 -9.18
CA ALA A 432 -4.71 1.90 -9.86
C ALA A 432 -5.93 1.70 -8.93
N ALA A 433 -5.72 1.74 -7.61
CA ALA A 433 -6.76 1.61 -6.60
C ALA A 433 -6.52 2.53 -5.39
N GLU A 434 -7.55 2.78 -4.58
CA GLU A 434 -7.49 3.60 -3.37
C GLU A 434 -8.23 2.92 -2.19
N GLY A 435 -7.98 3.37 -0.95
CA GLY A 435 -8.74 2.93 0.24
C GLY A 435 -7.97 2.02 1.19
N GLY A 436 -8.36 2.04 2.48
CA GLY A 436 -7.79 1.21 3.54
C GLY A 436 -8.06 -0.29 3.35
N TYR A 437 -7.39 -1.14 4.12
CA TYR A 437 -7.53 -2.61 3.99
C TYR A 437 -8.81 -3.19 4.63
N ASP A 438 -9.70 -2.36 5.20
CA ASP A 438 -10.82 -2.80 6.05
C ASP A 438 -11.72 -3.87 5.41
N PHE A 439 -11.97 -3.78 4.10
CA PHE A 439 -12.90 -4.70 3.42
C PHE A 439 -12.36 -6.14 3.43
N VAL A 440 -11.06 -6.32 3.22
CA VAL A 440 -10.44 -7.67 3.18
C VAL A 440 -9.82 -8.08 4.51
N ALA A 441 -9.61 -7.15 5.45
CA ALA A 441 -8.66 -7.29 6.55
C ALA A 441 -8.86 -8.55 7.40
N GLU A 442 -10.09 -8.85 7.80
CA GLU A 442 -10.36 -9.98 8.68
C GLU A 442 -10.01 -11.30 7.99
N ALA A 443 -10.57 -11.56 6.80
CA ALA A 443 -10.26 -12.76 6.03
C ALA A 443 -8.77 -12.81 5.66
N LEU A 444 -8.20 -11.71 5.19
CA LEU A 444 -6.80 -11.61 4.79
C LEU A 444 -5.85 -11.99 5.92
N PHE A 445 -5.97 -11.36 7.09
CA PHE A 445 -4.99 -11.53 8.15
C PHE A 445 -5.20 -12.82 8.95
N THR A 446 -6.43 -13.30 9.06
CA THR A 446 -6.76 -14.50 9.85
C THR A 446 -6.70 -15.79 9.04
N GLN A 447 -6.96 -15.75 7.73
CA GLN A 447 -7.09 -16.97 6.91
C GLN A 447 -5.93 -17.16 5.92
N LEU A 448 -5.25 -16.11 5.45
CA LEU A 448 -4.14 -16.29 4.49
C LEU A 448 -2.90 -16.88 5.17
N ASP A 449 -2.52 -18.09 4.78
CA ASP A 449 -1.47 -18.90 5.41
C ASP A 449 -0.06 -18.50 4.97
N VAL A 450 0.30 -17.24 5.21
CA VAL A 450 1.64 -16.69 5.01
C VAL A 450 2.29 -16.26 6.32
N ASP A 451 3.61 -16.10 6.31
CA ASP A 451 4.42 -15.71 7.46
C ASP A 451 4.48 -14.19 7.64
N GLY A 452 4.18 -13.41 6.59
CA GLY A 452 4.04 -11.97 6.71
C GLY A 452 3.49 -11.25 5.48
N PHE A 453 3.09 -10.00 5.72
CA PHE A 453 2.42 -9.13 4.75
C PHE A 453 3.25 -7.88 4.48
N PHE A 454 3.57 -7.58 3.23
CA PHE A 454 4.11 -6.30 2.79
C PHE A 454 2.97 -5.38 2.35
N LEU A 455 2.66 -4.38 3.16
CA LEU A 455 1.49 -3.52 3.01
C LEU A 455 1.88 -2.10 2.62
N GLU A 456 1.26 -1.54 1.58
CA GLU A 456 1.45 -0.15 1.17
C GLU A 456 0.74 0.79 2.17
N TYR A 457 1.52 1.72 2.73
CA TYR A 457 1.07 2.74 3.66
C TYR A 457 1.83 4.07 3.47
N ASP A 458 2.51 4.37 2.37
CA ASP A 458 3.34 5.59 2.25
C ASP A 458 2.55 6.90 2.26
N ASP A 459 1.25 6.85 1.94
CA ASP A 459 0.37 8.01 1.81
C ASP A 459 -0.98 7.83 2.54
N GLU A 460 -1.71 8.94 2.73
CA GLU A 460 -3.03 8.95 3.39
C GLU A 460 -4.09 8.13 2.62
N ARG A 461 -3.93 7.98 1.30
CA ARG A 461 -4.82 7.20 0.42
C ARG A 461 -4.85 5.72 0.80
N SER A 462 -3.79 5.24 1.44
CA SER A 462 -3.65 3.87 1.90
C SER A 462 -4.44 3.55 3.18
N GLY A 463 -5.11 4.54 3.77
CA GLY A 463 -5.94 4.40 4.97
C GLY A 463 -5.13 4.43 6.26
N ASP A 464 -5.77 4.01 7.36
CA ASP A 464 -5.16 3.94 8.69
C ASP A 464 -4.69 2.52 9.06
N PHE A 465 -4.07 2.39 10.24
CA PHE A 465 -3.55 1.11 10.75
C PHE A 465 -4.57 0.27 11.52
N SER A 466 -5.82 0.74 11.68
CA SER A 466 -6.84 0.00 12.42
C SER A 466 -7.11 -1.41 11.88
N PRO A 467 -7.00 -1.73 10.57
CA PRO A 467 -7.13 -3.10 10.06
C PRO A 467 -6.14 -4.10 10.68
N LEU A 468 -4.98 -3.64 11.18
CA LEU A 468 -3.95 -4.51 11.77
C LEU A 468 -4.41 -5.19 13.06
N ARG A 469 -5.52 -4.74 13.67
CA ARG A 469 -6.16 -5.39 14.84
C ARG A 469 -6.53 -6.87 14.60
N PHE A 470 -6.68 -7.27 13.34
CA PHE A 470 -7.00 -8.65 12.97
C PHE A 470 -5.77 -9.53 12.79
N VAL A 471 -4.55 -8.98 12.85
CA VAL A 471 -3.32 -9.75 12.66
C VAL A 471 -3.09 -10.67 13.87
N PRO A 472 -3.11 -12.00 13.69
CA PRO A 472 -2.87 -12.91 14.78
C PRO A 472 -1.38 -12.91 15.19
N PRO A 473 -1.06 -13.30 16.43
CA PRO A 473 0.33 -13.54 16.84
C PRO A 473 1.06 -14.50 15.88
N GLY A 474 2.36 -14.27 15.68
CA GLY A 474 3.21 -15.10 14.82
C GLY A 474 3.36 -14.59 13.38
N LYS A 475 2.36 -13.90 12.83
CA LYS A 475 2.47 -13.28 11.50
C LYS A 475 3.17 -11.92 11.57
N GLN A 476 3.97 -11.60 10.56
CA GLN A 476 4.67 -10.31 10.48
C GLN A 476 3.95 -9.32 9.59
N VAL A 477 4.04 -8.04 9.93
CA VAL A 477 3.52 -6.91 9.17
C VAL A 477 4.71 -6.04 8.77
N VAL A 478 5.06 -6.08 7.49
CA VAL A 478 6.07 -5.18 6.91
C VAL A 478 5.36 -3.91 6.44
N LEU A 479 5.58 -2.83 7.18
CA LEU A 479 4.98 -1.54 6.90
C LEU A 479 5.75 -0.85 5.78
N GLY A 480 5.09 -0.70 4.64
CA GLY A 480 5.58 0.03 3.48
C GLY A 480 5.40 1.53 3.67
N LEU A 481 6.24 2.15 4.51
CA LEU A 481 6.14 3.56 4.88
C LEU A 481 7.01 4.50 4.04
N VAL A 482 8.00 3.96 3.32
CA VAL A 482 8.94 4.71 2.49
C VAL A 482 8.46 4.70 1.04
N THR A 483 8.24 5.87 0.44
CA THR A 483 7.76 5.93 -0.94
C THR A 483 8.87 5.56 -1.92
N THR A 484 8.52 4.80 -2.96
CA THR A 484 9.40 4.55 -4.12
C THR A 484 9.00 5.39 -5.34
N LYS A 485 8.05 6.32 -5.16
CA LYS A 485 7.46 7.11 -6.24
C LYS A 485 8.18 8.45 -6.47
N SER A 486 8.97 8.91 -5.50
CA SER A 486 9.77 10.14 -5.55
C SER A 486 11.11 9.94 -4.84
N GLY A 487 12.10 10.80 -5.11
CA GLY A 487 13.45 10.71 -4.55
C GLY A 487 13.62 11.30 -3.14
N ALA A 488 12.68 12.16 -2.69
CA ALA A 488 12.78 12.82 -1.40
C ALA A 488 12.80 11.80 -0.24
N LEU A 489 13.75 11.95 0.67
CA LEU A 489 13.84 11.10 1.86
C LEU A 489 12.78 11.47 2.89
N GLU A 490 12.19 10.44 3.47
CA GLU A 490 11.28 10.52 4.60
C GLU A 490 12.04 10.90 5.87
N SER A 491 11.35 11.58 6.79
CA SER A 491 11.90 11.87 8.12
C SER A 491 11.93 10.61 8.98
N LYS A 492 13.08 10.32 9.61
CA LYS A 492 13.21 9.22 10.58
C LYS A 492 12.19 9.34 11.71
N ASP A 493 11.98 10.55 12.22
CA ASP A 493 11.03 10.79 13.32
C ASP A 493 9.58 10.53 12.88
N ASP A 494 9.25 10.83 11.63
CA ASP A 494 7.93 10.52 11.07
C ASP A 494 7.74 9.01 10.90
N LEU A 495 8.76 8.31 10.39
CA LEU A 495 8.73 6.86 10.24
C LEU A 495 8.55 6.16 11.60
N LYS A 496 9.32 6.56 12.62
CA LYS A 496 9.18 6.02 13.99
C LYS A 496 7.81 6.29 14.58
N ARG A 497 7.29 7.51 14.44
CA ARG A 497 5.95 7.86 14.93
C ARG A 497 4.86 7.00 14.26
N ARG A 498 5.01 6.67 12.98
CA ARG A 498 4.07 5.80 12.28
C ARG A 498 4.19 4.33 12.69
N ILE A 499 5.41 3.86 12.99
CA ILE A 499 5.62 2.54 13.61
C ILE A 499 4.93 2.49 14.98
N ASP A 500 5.08 3.53 15.80
CA ASP A 500 4.42 3.67 17.11
C ASP A 500 2.89 3.77 16.99
N GLU A 501 2.37 4.28 15.87
CA GLU A 501 0.95 4.30 15.60
C GLU A 501 0.43 2.90 15.28
N ALA A 502 1.11 2.17 14.40
CA ALA A 502 0.77 0.80 14.05
C ALA A 502 0.88 -0.15 15.26
N SER A 503 1.84 0.09 16.17
CA SER A 503 2.06 -0.75 17.36
C SER A 503 0.91 -0.71 18.39
N LYS A 504 -0.04 0.22 18.22
CA LYS A 504 -1.29 0.26 18.99
C LYS A 504 -2.28 -0.85 18.60
N PHE A 505 -2.11 -1.44 17.41
CA PHE A 505 -3.02 -2.44 16.86
C PHE A 505 -2.39 -3.83 16.75
N VAL A 506 -1.07 -3.90 16.60
CA VAL A 506 -0.30 -5.15 16.50
C VAL A 506 1.01 -5.02 17.28
N SER A 507 1.53 -6.11 17.85
CA SER A 507 2.77 -6.05 18.63
C SER A 507 3.93 -5.44 17.82
N LEU A 508 4.76 -4.60 18.46
CA LEU A 508 6.00 -4.08 17.87
C LEU A 508 6.92 -5.22 17.39
N ASP A 509 6.86 -6.38 18.05
CA ASP A 509 7.60 -7.60 17.68
C ASP A 509 7.16 -8.20 16.36
N GLN A 510 5.96 -7.87 15.89
CA GLN A 510 5.42 -8.31 14.61
C GLN A 510 5.63 -7.29 13.49
N ILE A 511 6.18 -6.10 13.78
CA ILE A 511 6.33 -5.03 12.79
C ILE A 511 7.73 -5.04 12.16
N CYS A 512 7.78 -4.85 10.85
CA CYS A 512 8.99 -4.58 10.07
C CYS A 512 8.77 -3.31 9.22
N LEU A 513 9.84 -2.81 8.58
CA LEU A 513 9.83 -1.63 7.73
C LEU A 513 10.34 -1.97 6.33
N SER A 514 9.65 -1.45 5.32
CA SER A 514 10.07 -1.52 3.93
C SER A 514 9.68 -0.26 3.15
N PRO A 515 10.10 -0.15 1.88
CA PRO A 515 9.40 0.73 0.96
C PRO A 515 7.98 0.20 0.70
N GLN A 516 7.10 1.07 0.23
CA GLN A 516 5.70 0.78 -0.07
C GLN A 516 5.48 -0.29 -1.17
N CYS A 517 6.38 -0.37 -2.13
CA CYS A 517 6.40 -1.30 -3.25
C CYS A 517 7.87 -1.44 -3.71
N GLY A 518 8.13 -2.18 -4.79
CA GLY A 518 9.43 -2.16 -5.46
C GLY A 518 9.74 -0.80 -6.11
N PHE A 519 10.98 -0.63 -6.55
CA PHE A 519 11.43 0.58 -7.24
C PHE A 519 11.24 0.52 -8.77
N SER A 520 10.83 -0.65 -9.31
CA SER A 520 10.62 -0.83 -10.75
C SER A 520 9.59 -1.94 -11.04
N SER A 521 8.33 -1.58 -11.23
CA SER A 521 7.30 -2.57 -11.60
C SER A 521 7.29 -2.91 -13.11
N THR A 522 7.91 -2.06 -13.94
CA THR A 522 8.13 -2.28 -15.37
C THR A 522 9.52 -1.78 -15.77
N VAL A 523 9.97 -2.10 -17.00
CA VAL A 523 11.31 -1.77 -17.52
C VAL A 523 11.69 -0.30 -17.29
N GLU A 524 10.72 0.61 -17.38
CA GLU A 524 10.94 2.06 -17.24
C GLU A 524 11.29 2.52 -15.83
N GLY A 525 10.91 1.77 -14.80
CA GLY A 525 11.14 2.15 -13.40
C GLY A 525 10.28 3.31 -12.90
N ASN A 526 10.53 3.72 -11.66
CA ASN A 526 9.89 4.89 -11.04
C ASN A 526 10.72 6.16 -11.22
N ALA A 527 10.09 7.32 -10.97
CA ALA A 527 10.71 8.64 -11.15
C ALA A 527 11.68 9.01 -10.00
N LEU A 528 12.76 8.24 -9.84
CA LEU A 528 13.87 8.51 -8.94
C LEU A 528 15.18 7.93 -9.47
N THR A 529 16.30 8.42 -8.97
CA THR A 529 17.65 7.98 -9.34
C THR A 529 18.07 6.75 -8.53
N ALA A 530 19.07 6.01 -9.04
CA ALA A 530 19.67 4.90 -8.30
C ALA A 530 20.26 5.34 -6.95
N ALA A 531 20.85 6.54 -6.89
CA ALA A 531 21.40 7.07 -5.64
C ALA A 531 20.30 7.30 -4.58
N GLU A 532 19.14 7.82 -4.99
CA GLU A 532 17.97 8.02 -4.11
C GLU A 532 17.37 6.68 -3.67
N GLN A 533 17.29 5.69 -4.56
CA GLN A 533 16.88 4.32 -4.19
C GLN A 533 17.75 3.78 -3.05
N TRP A 534 19.08 3.83 -3.19
CA TRP A 534 19.99 3.32 -2.17
C TRP A 534 19.95 4.15 -0.89
N ALA A 535 19.75 5.48 -0.99
CA ALA A 535 19.55 6.33 0.17
C ALA A 535 18.30 5.94 0.96
N LYS A 536 17.20 5.60 0.27
CA LYS A 536 15.96 5.11 0.91
C LYS A 536 16.14 3.74 1.55
N LEU A 537 16.87 2.81 0.92
CA LEU A 537 17.15 1.51 1.52
C LEU A 537 18.06 1.63 2.76
N ARG A 538 19.07 2.51 2.73
CA ARG A 538 19.86 2.84 3.93
C ARG A 538 19.02 3.45 5.04
N LEU A 539 18.13 4.39 4.71
CA LEU A 539 17.20 4.98 5.67
C LEU A 539 16.36 3.91 6.39
N ILE A 540 15.88 2.90 5.66
CA ILE A 540 15.11 1.79 6.23
C ILE A 540 15.94 0.96 7.20
N VAL A 541 17.18 0.62 6.82
CA VAL A 541 18.12 -0.11 7.70
C VAL A 541 18.40 0.69 8.97
N GLU A 542 18.75 1.97 8.83
CA GLU A 542 19.05 2.86 9.96
C GLU A 542 17.84 3.01 10.91
N VAL A 543 16.63 3.21 10.37
CA VAL A 543 15.42 3.30 11.21
C VAL A 543 15.13 1.97 11.88
N ALA A 544 15.35 0.85 11.20
CA ALA A 544 15.12 -0.46 11.80
C ALA A 544 16.07 -0.73 12.96
N GLU A 545 17.36 -0.41 12.83
CA GLU A 545 18.35 -0.50 13.91
C GLU A 545 17.97 0.43 15.08
N GLU A 546 17.51 1.65 14.79
CA GLU A 546 17.10 2.61 15.84
C GLU A 546 15.83 2.19 16.60
N VAL A 547 14.93 1.42 15.98
CA VAL A 547 13.67 0.96 16.61
C VAL A 547 13.83 -0.38 17.32
N TRP A 548 14.54 -1.33 16.72
CA TRP A 548 14.58 -2.72 17.19
C TRP A 548 15.92 -3.17 17.76
N GLY A 549 16.99 -2.38 17.63
CA GLY A 549 18.37 -2.82 17.90
C GLY A 549 18.88 -3.80 16.85
#